data_AF-A0A9E3CMX2-F1
#
_entry.id   AF-A0A9E3CMX2-F1
#
_cell.length_a   1.000
_cell.length_b   1.000
_cell.length_c   1.000
_cell.angle_alpha   90.00
_cell.angle_beta   90.00
_cell.angle_gamma   90.00
#
_symmetry.space_group_name_H-M   'P 1'
#
loop_
_entity.id
_entity.type
_entity.pdbx_description
1 polymer ?
#
loop_
_entity_poly.entity_id
_entity_poly.type
_entity_poly.pdbx_seq_one_letter_code
_entity_poly.pdbx_strand_id
1 'polypeptide(L)'
;MPRQRAALEALAVNAYGDGAISEVIRPAAILPEVAARRVLAELALRDVRAGGVWLADPCSWRRYASPWTDPDDPDGRSPMIGSMQIAYGTPTRYEITIYRATISQAAAAHGWTVTRLCDEAIGFGGLDLATCPRANLRPPPRPFRLR
;
A
#
# COMPACT_ATOMS: atom_id res chain seq x y z
N MET A 1 3.18 24.83 -0.31
CA MET A 1 2.57 23.54 -0.71
C MET A 1 3.31 22.72 -1.79
N PRO A 2 4.37 23.16 -2.51
CA PRO A 2 5.13 22.26 -3.41
C PRO A 2 6.18 21.39 -2.70
N ARG A 3 6.78 21.90 -1.62
CA ARG A 3 7.93 21.24 -0.93
C ARG A 3 7.62 19.88 -0.31
N GLN A 4 6.40 19.69 0.19
CA GLN A 4 6.02 18.46 0.90
C GLN A 4 5.76 17.29 -0.06
N ARG A 5 5.30 17.59 -1.28
CA ARG A 5 5.14 16.63 -2.37
C ARG A 5 6.49 16.20 -2.94
N ALA A 6 7.38 17.14 -3.18
CA ALA A 6 8.74 16.87 -3.63
C ALA A 6 9.56 16.03 -2.62
N ALA A 7 9.39 16.27 -1.32
CA ALA A 7 10.03 15.47 -0.28
C ALA A 7 9.50 14.02 -0.23
N LEU A 8 8.19 13.83 -0.42
CA LEU A 8 7.58 12.51 -0.48
C LEU A 8 7.97 11.75 -1.76
N GLU A 9 8.05 12.47 -2.89
CA GLU A 9 8.53 11.95 -4.18
C GLU A 9 10.02 11.58 -4.08
N ALA A 10 10.87 12.39 -3.43
CA ALA A 10 12.28 12.07 -3.21
C ALA A 10 12.49 10.86 -2.28
N LEU A 11 11.68 10.72 -1.22
CA LEU A 11 11.67 9.54 -0.37
C LEU A 11 11.18 8.29 -1.11
N ALA A 12 10.21 8.44 -2.02
CA ALA A 12 9.76 7.35 -2.89
C ALA A 12 10.85 6.96 -3.90
N VAL A 13 11.56 7.91 -4.51
CA VAL A 13 12.68 7.62 -5.41
C VAL A 13 13.79 6.86 -4.67
N ASN A 14 14.13 7.25 -3.44
CA ASN A 14 15.14 6.53 -2.65
C ASN A 14 14.68 5.14 -2.19
N ALA A 15 13.38 4.92 -1.99
CA ALA A 15 12.85 3.64 -1.52
C ALA A 15 12.45 2.66 -2.64
N TYR A 16 12.12 3.16 -3.84
CA TYR A 16 11.57 2.37 -4.95
C TYR A 16 12.41 2.45 -6.24
N GLY A 17 13.42 3.31 -6.29
CA GLY A 17 14.24 3.59 -7.47
C GLY A 17 13.67 4.68 -8.37
N ASP A 18 14.50 5.19 -9.29
CA ASP A 18 14.05 6.06 -10.37
C ASP A 18 13.08 5.29 -11.30
N GLY A 19 12.01 5.92 -11.76
CA GLY A 19 10.99 5.26 -12.60
C GLY A 19 9.95 4.38 -11.89
N ALA A 20 9.83 4.46 -10.55
CA ALA A 20 8.73 3.82 -9.83
C ALA A 20 7.36 4.42 -10.22
N ILE A 21 6.34 3.56 -10.40
CA ILE A 21 4.97 3.97 -10.73
C ILE A 21 4.19 4.12 -9.43
N SER A 22 3.80 5.35 -9.07
CA SER A 22 3.00 5.63 -7.87
C SER A 22 1.65 6.22 -8.25
N GLU A 23 0.58 5.58 -7.78
CA GLU A 23 -0.79 6.03 -8.02
C GLU A 23 -1.52 6.34 -6.71
N VAL A 24 -2.24 7.46 -6.73
CA VAL A 24 -3.13 7.84 -5.62
C VAL A 24 -4.48 7.17 -5.85
N ILE A 25 -4.93 6.39 -4.87
CA ILE A 25 -6.25 5.73 -4.95
C ILE A 25 -7.32 6.77 -4.58
N ARG A 26 -8.16 7.14 -5.56
CA ARG A 26 -9.20 8.16 -5.43
C ARG A 26 -10.55 7.68 -6.01
N PRO A 27 -11.63 7.66 -5.20
CA PRO A 27 -11.62 7.78 -3.75
C PRO A 27 -10.83 6.63 -3.11
N ALA A 28 -10.28 6.84 -1.90
CA ALA A 28 -9.48 5.82 -1.22
C ALA A 28 -10.29 4.52 -1.03
N ALA A 29 -9.62 3.38 -1.13
CA ALA A 29 -10.24 2.09 -0.89
C ALA A 29 -10.35 1.86 0.63
N ILE A 30 -11.53 1.43 1.09
CA ILE A 30 -11.83 1.17 2.50
C ILE A 30 -12.10 -0.32 2.65
N LEU A 31 -11.27 -1.01 3.41
CA LEU A 31 -11.47 -2.39 3.80
C LEU A 31 -12.37 -2.39 5.05
N PRO A 32 -13.59 -2.96 4.98
CA PRO A 32 -14.42 -3.18 6.16
C PRO A 32 -13.72 -4.08 7.16
N GLU A 33 -14.09 -3.98 8.42
CA GLU A 33 -13.46 -4.69 9.54
C GLU A 33 -13.26 -6.19 9.32
N VAL A 34 -14.27 -6.91 8.82
CA VAL A 34 -14.17 -8.35 8.58
C VAL A 34 -13.13 -8.67 7.51
N ALA A 35 -13.11 -7.89 6.42
CA ALA A 35 -12.12 -8.05 5.35
C ALA A 35 -10.73 -7.66 5.84
N ALA A 36 -10.60 -6.54 6.56
CA ALA A 36 -9.33 -6.06 7.11
C ALA A 36 -8.67 -7.10 8.03
N ARG A 37 -9.44 -7.72 8.93
CA ARG A 37 -8.94 -8.78 9.81
C ARG A 37 -8.41 -9.99 9.03
N ARG A 38 -9.14 -10.43 8.00
CA ARG A 38 -8.73 -11.55 7.13
C ARG A 38 -7.45 -11.22 6.39
N VAL A 39 -7.38 -10.03 5.78
CA VAL A 39 -6.18 -9.58 5.07
C VAL A 39 -4.98 -9.55 6.01
N LEU A 40 -5.10 -8.95 7.20
CA LEU A 40 -3.99 -8.91 8.17
C LEU A 40 -3.51 -10.30 8.60
N ALA A 41 -4.44 -11.23 8.83
CA ALA A 41 -4.09 -12.61 9.17
C ALA A 41 -3.33 -13.30 8.01
N GLU A 42 -3.82 -13.18 6.78
CA GLU A 42 -3.18 -13.80 5.61
C GLU A 42 -1.82 -13.17 5.27
N LEU A 43 -1.66 -11.85 5.48
CA LEU A 43 -0.38 -11.16 5.33
C LEU A 43 0.63 -11.62 6.39
N ALA A 44 0.21 -11.82 7.65
CA ALA A 44 1.06 -12.35 8.71
C ALA A 44 1.48 -13.81 8.44
N LEU A 45 0.57 -14.65 7.93
CA LEU A 45 0.89 -16.02 7.51
C LEU A 45 1.87 -16.07 6.33
N ARG A 46 1.94 -15.00 5.52
CA ARG A 46 2.84 -14.87 4.38
C ARG A 46 3.93 -13.83 4.65
N ASP A 47 4.35 -13.69 5.90
CA ASP A 47 5.43 -12.77 6.24
C ASP A 47 6.71 -13.18 5.49
N VAL A 48 7.33 -12.21 4.82
CA VAL A 48 8.54 -12.38 4.00
C VAL A 48 9.73 -12.91 4.81
N ARG A 49 9.75 -12.64 6.12
CA ARG A 49 10.75 -13.14 7.07
C ARG A 49 10.50 -14.58 7.50
N ALA A 50 9.32 -15.12 7.21
CA ALA A 50 8.88 -16.46 7.59
C ALA A 50 8.55 -17.35 6.38
N GLY A 51 9.24 -17.14 5.25
CA GLY A 51 9.03 -17.93 4.03
C GLY A 51 7.91 -17.44 3.12
N GLY A 52 7.25 -16.33 3.45
CA GLY A 52 6.24 -15.70 2.61
C GLY A 52 6.81 -14.58 1.73
N VAL A 53 5.98 -13.62 1.35
CA VAL A 53 6.34 -12.56 0.37
C VAL A 53 5.79 -11.18 0.74
N TRP A 54 5.10 -11.08 1.87
CA TRP A 54 4.48 -9.87 2.35
C TRP A 54 5.18 -9.35 3.59
N LEU A 55 5.25 -8.04 3.75
CA LEU A 55 5.63 -7.40 4.99
C LEU A 55 4.58 -6.36 5.34
N ALA A 56 3.88 -6.58 6.45
CA ALA A 56 2.78 -5.72 6.88
C ALA A 56 3.19 -4.88 8.09
N ASP A 57 3.27 -3.55 7.90
CA ASP A 57 3.44 -2.56 8.95
C ASP A 57 2.17 -1.71 9.09
N PRO A 58 1.94 -1.04 10.26
CA PRO A 58 0.75 -0.22 10.50
C PRO A 58 0.52 0.94 9.52
N CYS A 59 1.51 1.34 8.74
CA CYS A 59 1.40 2.43 7.76
C CYS A 59 1.66 1.97 6.32
N SER A 60 2.11 0.73 6.13
CA SER A 60 2.54 0.25 4.81
C SER A 60 2.51 -1.27 4.73
N TRP A 61 1.95 -1.80 3.65
CA TRP A 61 2.11 -3.20 3.28
C TRP A 61 3.00 -3.31 2.06
N ARG A 62 3.97 -4.21 2.07
CA ARG A 62 4.98 -4.37 1.01
C ARG A 62 4.98 -5.79 0.47
N ARG A 63 5.10 -5.91 -0.86
CA ARG A 63 5.24 -7.18 -1.57
C ARG A 63 6.66 -7.32 -2.10
N TYR A 64 7.27 -8.46 -1.86
CA TYR A 64 8.63 -8.81 -2.30
C TYR A 64 8.61 -9.96 -3.29
N ALA A 65 9.51 -10.04 -4.26
CA ALA A 65 9.49 -11.06 -5.30
C ALA A 65 9.57 -12.50 -4.73
N SER A 66 10.35 -12.70 -3.66
CA SER A 66 10.54 -13.97 -2.97
C SER A 66 10.67 -13.76 -1.44
N PRO A 67 10.64 -14.84 -0.65
CA PRO A 67 11.00 -14.78 0.76
C PRO A 67 12.41 -14.24 0.97
N TRP A 68 12.67 -13.69 2.15
CA TRP A 68 14.03 -13.31 2.55
C TRP A 68 14.79 -14.57 2.95
N THR A 69 15.98 -14.75 2.39
CA THR A 69 16.83 -15.91 2.67
C THR A 69 17.55 -15.75 4.00
N ASP A 70 17.90 -14.51 4.35
CA ASP A 70 18.52 -14.14 5.62
C ASP A 70 17.85 -12.85 6.15
N PRO A 71 17.21 -12.87 7.33
CA PRO A 71 16.59 -11.68 7.93
C PRO A 71 17.59 -10.61 8.36
N ASP A 72 18.82 -11.03 8.68
CA ASP A 72 19.87 -10.18 9.27
C ASP A 72 20.80 -9.59 8.20
N ASP A 73 20.72 -10.09 6.95
CA ASP A 73 21.40 -9.53 5.79
C ASP A 73 20.50 -8.57 5.00
N PRO A 74 20.75 -7.25 5.05
CA PRO A 74 20.02 -6.27 4.24
C PRO A 74 20.21 -6.48 2.73
N ASP A 75 21.37 -6.99 2.31
CA ASP A 75 21.74 -7.24 0.92
C ASP A 75 21.13 -8.55 0.39
N GLY A 76 20.79 -9.47 1.30
CA GLY A 76 20.05 -10.71 1.03
C GLY A 76 18.52 -10.54 0.86
N ARG A 77 18.01 -9.31 0.97
CA ARG A 77 16.57 -9.04 0.82
C ARG A 77 16.16 -9.15 -0.64
N SER A 78 15.12 -9.94 -0.89
CA SER A 78 14.45 -10.00 -2.19
C SER A 78 14.12 -8.60 -2.72
N PRO A 79 14.16 -8.37 -4.05
CA PRO A 79 13.64 -7.15 -4.65
C PRO A 79 12.18 -6.88 -4.25
N MET A 80 11.88 -5.62 -3.93
CA MET A 80 10.52 -5.19 -3.62
C MET A 80 9.72 -5.00 -4.92
N ILE A 81 8.56 -5.64 -4.99
CA ILE A 81 7.59 -5.48 -6.08
C ILE A 81 6.85 -4.15 -5.93
N GLY A 82 6.38 -3.87 -4.73
CA GLY A 82 5.65 -2.64 -4.48
C GLY A 82 5.19 -2.49 -3.03
N SER A 83 4.52 -1.38 -2.78
CA SER A 83 3.98 -1.00 -1.48
C SER A 83 2.58 -0.41 -1.60
N MET A 84 1.82 -0.51 -0.52
CA MET A 84 0.54 0.16 -0.32
C MET A 84 0.63 0.99 0.93
N GLN A 85 0.35 2.29 0.84
CA GLN A 85 0.25 3.15 2.00
C GLN A 85 -1.16 3.11 2.58
N ILE A 86 -1.22 2.86 3.88
CA ILE A 86 -2.46 2.58 4.59
C ILE A 86 -2.63 3.44 5.83
N ALA A 87 -3.87 3.66 6.21
CA ALA A 87 -4.25 4.25 7.48
C ALA A 87 -5.27 3.34 8.18
N TYR A 88 -5.04 3.05 9.45
CA TYR A 88 -5.98 2.30 10.29
C TYR A 88 -7.02 3.28 10.84
N GLY A 89 -8.29 2.91 10.70
CA GLY A 89 -9.38 3.66 11.29
C GLY A 89 -9.22 3.71 12.81
N THR A 90 -9.14 4.91 13.37
CA THR A 90 -9.17 5.14 14.81
C THR A 90 -10.40 5.97 15.18
N PRO A 91 -11.00 5.78 16.37
CA PRO A 91 -10.78 4.72 17.35
C PRO A 91 -11.83 3.58 17.31
N THR A 92 -12.89 3.66 16.48
CA THR A 92 -14.08 2.78 16.59
C THR A 92 -14.45 2.00 15.32
N ARG A 93 -13.77 2.25 14.20
CA ARG A 93 -13.98 1.49 12.96
C ARG A 93 -12.67 0.79 12.64
N TYR A 94 -12.61 -0.51 12.88
CA TYR A 94 -11.49 -1.39 12.51
C TYR A 94 -11.35 -1.52 10.98
N GLU A 95 -11.53 -0.42 10.25
CA GLU A 95 -11.41 -0.31 8.81
C GLU A 95 -9.96 0.06 8.46
N ILE A 96 -9.48 -0.42 7.31
CA ILE A 96 -8.18 -0.01 6.77
C ILE A 96 -8.42 0.78 5.50
N THR A 97 -7.83 1.97 5.42
CA THR A 97 -7.89 2.84 4.24
C THR A 97 -6.62 2.70 3.43
N ILE A 98 -6.72 2.26 2.18
CA ILE A 98 -5.61 2.30 1.22
C ILE A 98 -5.77 3.55 0.35
N TYR A 99 -4.78 4.44 0.40
CA TYR A 99 -4.86 5.74 -0.28
C TYR A 99 -3.81 5.95 -1.36
N ARG A 100 -2.80 5.09 -1.42
CA ARG A 100 -1.74 5.11 -2.44
C ARG A 100 -1.12 3.73 -2.55
N ALA A 101 -0.68 3.40 -3.75
CA ALA A 101 0.19 2.26 -3.99
C ALA A 101 1.31 2.67 -4.95
N THR A 102 2.44 1.98 -4.83
CA THR A 102 3.64 2.22 -5.64
C THR A 102 4.22 0.89 -6.08
N ILE A 103 4.55 0.79 -7.36
CA ILE A 103 5.22 -0.36 -7.98
C ILE A 103 6.66 0.05 -8.30
N SER A 104 7.62 -0.82 -7.98
CA SER A 104 9.02 -0.59 -8.36
C SER A 104 9.19 -0.65 -9.87
N GLN A 105 10.18 0.06 -10.41
CA GLN A 105 10.42 0.08 -11.86
C GLN A 105 10.62 -1.34 -12.42
N ALA A 106 11.41 -2.17 -11.74
CA ALA A 106 11.67 -3.55 -12.15
C ALA A 106 10.37 -4.38 -12.20
N ALA A 107 9.50 -4.25 -11.21
CA ALA A 107 8.23 -4.96 -11.21
C ALA A 107 7.29 -4.48 -12.32
N ALA A 108 7.23 -3.16 -12.57
CA ALA A 108 6.46 -2.59 -13.66
C ALA A 108 6.92 -3.13 -15.03
N ALA A 109 8.24 -3.26 -15.23
CA ALA A 109 8.81 -3.87 -16.45
C ALA A 109 8.40 -5.35 -16.64
N HIS A 110 8.04 -6.04 -15.55
CA HIS A 110 7.51 -7.41 -15.56
C HIS A 110 5.97 -7.48 -15.49
N GLY A 111 5.28 -6.39 -15.82
CA GLY A 111 3.81 -6.36 -15.93
C GLY A 111 3.07 -6.26 -14.61
N TRP A 112 3.74 -5.89 -13.51
CA TRP A 112 3.03 -5.50 -12.29
C TRP A 112 2.36 -4.14 -12.46
N THR A 113 1.15 -4.05 -11.92
CA THR A 113 0.36 -2.81 -11.88
C THR A 113 -0.08 -2.54 -10.46
N VAL A 114 -0.46 -1.28 -10.18
CA VAL A 114 -1.05 -0.90 -8.90
C VAL A 114 -2.30 -1.72 -8.60
N THR A 115 -3.19 -1.88 -9.59
CA THR A 115 -4.40 -2.72 -9.46
C THR A 115 -4.04 -4.14 -9.04
N ARG A 116 -3.10 -4.80 -9.74
CA ARG A 116 -2.68 -6.17 -9.41
C ARG A 116 -2.11 -6.28 -8.00
N LEU A 117 -1.26 -5.33 -7.59
CA LEU A 117 -0.70 -5.32 -6.23
C LEU A 117 -1.81 -5.19 -5.17
N CYS A 118 -2.74 -4.26 -5.38
CA CYS A 118 -3.86 -4.05 -4.47
C CYS A 118 -4.76 -5.30 -4.43
N ASP A 119 -5.15 -5.84 -5.58
CA ASP A 119 -6.03 -7.01 -5.69
C ASP A 119 -5.42 -8.25 -5.05
N GLU A 120 -4.11 -8.46 -5.18
CA GLU A 120 -3.44 -9.58 -4.53
C GLU A 120 -3.52 -9.50 -3.00
N ALA A 121 -3.39 -8.30 -2.43
CA ALA A 121 -3.47 -8.12 -0.97
C ALA A 121 -4.92 -8.15 -0.47
N ILE A 122 -5.81 -7.35 -1.05
CA ILE A 122 -7.18 -7.20 -0.54
C ILE A 122 -8.07 -8.37 -0.96
N GLY A 123 -7.64 -9.17 -1.95
CA GLY A 123 -8.23 -10.44 -2.32
C GLY A 123 -8.27 -11.46 -1.18
N PHE A 124 -7.33 -11.40 -0.23
CA PHE A 124 -7.41 -12.18 1.01
C PHE A 124 -8.66 -11.87 1.85
N GLY A 125 -9.21 -10.67 1.70
CA GLY A 125 -10.48 -10.25 2.28
C GLY A 125 -11.71 -10.52 1.42
N GLY A 126 -11.53 -11.09 0.22
CA GLY A 126 -12.60 -11.30 -0.78
C GLY A 126 -13.00 -10.02 -1.52
N LEU A 127 -12.07 -9.06 -1.67
CA LEU A 127 -12.28 -7.81 -2.39
C LEU A 127 -11.31 -7.68 -3.56
N ASP A 128 -11.64 -6.85 -4.53
CA ASP A 128 -10.70 -6.30 -5.49
C ASP A 128 -10.83 -4.78 -5.51
N LEU A 129 -9.92 -4.08 -6.18
CA LEU A 129 -9.90 -2.63 -6.18
C LEU A 129 -11.16 -2.08 -6.84
N ALA A 130 -11.74 -2.76 -7.83
CA ALA A 130 -12.96 -2.33 -8.51
C ALA A 130 -14.20 -2.36 -7.59
N THR A 131 -14.30 -3.37 -6.73
CA THR A 131 -15.46 -3.64 -5.86
C THR A 131 -15.27 -3.18 -4.43
N CYS A 132 -14.04 -2.84 -4.03
CA CYS A 132 -13.73 -2.37 -2.68
C CYS A 132 -14.54 -1.11 -2.34
N PRO A 133 -15.17 -1.05 -1.14
CA PRO A 133 -15.84 0.15 -0.66
C PRO A 133 -14.93 1.38 -0.74
N ARG A 134 -15.54 2.54 -1.00
CA ARG A 134 -14.81 3.78 -1.27
C ARG A 134 -15.04 4.82 -0.19
N ALA A 135 -13.98 5.54 0.17
CA ALA A 135 -14.07 6.65 1.11
C ALA A 135 -15.06 7.69 0.58
N ASN A 136 -16.01 8.07 1.43
CA ASN A 136 -16.97 9.12 1.08
C ASN A 136 -16.24 10.48 1.06
N LEU A 137 -16.10 11.07 -0.13
CA LEU A 137 -15.51 12.39 -0.29
C LEU A 137 -16.55 13.45 0.14
N ARG A 138 -16.32 14.06 1.30
CA ARG A 138 -17.07 15.29 1.64
C ARG A 138 -16.73 16.37 0.60
N PRO A 139 -17.69 17.21 0.19
CA PRO A 139 -17.41 18.34 -0.68
C PRO A 139 -16.31 19.21 -0.07
N PRO A 140 -15.44 19.83 -0.91
CA PRO A 140 -14.38 20.67 -0.42
C PRO A 140 -14.93 21.76 0.50
N PRO A 141 -14.22 22.12 1.59
CA PRO A 141 -14.66 23.20 2.47
C PRO A 141 -14.78 24.50 1.67
N ARG A 142 -15.72 25.36 2.06
CA ARG A 142 -15.87 26.68 1.41
C ARG A 142 -14.54 27.44 1.52
N PRO A 143 -14.10 28.13 0.47
CA PRO A 143 -12.89 28.96 0.54
C PRO A 143 -12.96 29.90 1.74
N PHE A 144 -11.85 30.00 2.48
CA PHE A 144 -11.71 30.99 3.53
C PHE A 144 -11.89 32.38 2.90
N ARG A 145 -12.89 33.14 3.37
CA ARG A 145 -13.00 34.56 3.02
C ARG A 145 -12.13 35.33 4.00
N LEU A 146 -11.01 35.87 3.52
CA LEU A 146 -10.24 36.87 4.26
C LEU A 146 -11.15 38.11 4.42
N ARG A 147 -11.30 38.59 5.66
CA ARG A 147 -11.97 39.86 5.97
C ARG A 147 -10.96 40.99 5.95
#